data_AF-A0A847YTY6-F1
#
_entry.id   AF-A0A847YTY6-F1
#
_cell.length_a   1.000
_cell.length_b   1.000
_cell.length_c   1.000
_cell.angle_alpha   90.00
_cell.angle_beta   90.00
_cell.angle_gamma   90.00
#
_symmetry.space_group_name_H-M   'P 1'
#
loop_
_entity.id
_entity.type
_entity.pdbx_description
1 polymer ?
#
loop_
_entity_poly.entity_id
_entity_poly.type
_entity_poly.pdbx_seq_one_letter_code
_entity_poly.pdbx_strand_id
1 'polypeptide(L)' 'MPKFRKKEFVVEASRLLAPMEIMTEDRRMVGELGDWLITGDNGEQIIFNDLAFRELFEPVDDEAKAEMEKVPCR' A
#
# COMPACT_ATOMS: atom_id res chain seq x y z
N MET A 1 10.84 -2.61 -3.32
CA MET A 1 9.41 -2.69 -3.67
C MET A 1 9.01 -1.39 -4.37
N PRO A 2 7.89 -1.30 -5.11
CA PRO A 2 7.48 -0.03 -5.69
C PRO A 2 7.30 1.03 -4.59
N LYS A 3 7.79 2.24 -4.87
CA LYS A 3 7.85 3.33 -3.90
C LYS A 3 6.76 4.35 -4.19
N PHE A 4 6.16 4.84 -3.12
CA PHE A 4 5.07 5.79 -3.18
C PHE A 4 5.36 6.96 -2.26
N ARG A 5 4.95 8.15 -2.68
CA ARG A 5 5.16 9.38 -1.93
C ARG A 5 3.85 9.85 -1.33
N LYS A 6 3.86 10.12 -0.03
CA LYS A 6 2.81 10.84 0.68
C LYS A 6 3.36 12.16 1.18
N LYS A 7 2.97 13.26 0.52
CA LYS A 7 3.46 14.60 0.80
C LYS A 7 5.00 14.70 0.73
N GLU A 8 5.70 14.66 1.86
CA GLU A 8 7.16 14.79 1.95
C GLU A 8 7.87 13.46 2.23
N PHE A 9 7.13 12.37 2.45
CA PHE A 9 7.67 11.07 2.82
C PHE A 9 7.52 10.07 1.67
N VAL A 10 8.55 9.24 1.46
CA VAL A 10 8.52 8.12 0.53
C VAL A 10 8.44 6.83 1.32
N VAL A 11 7.49 5.97 0.97
CA VAL A 11 7.24 4.69 1.60
C VAL A 11 7.29 3.57 0.56
N GLU A 12 7.56 2.36 1.00
CA GLU A 12 7.36 1.18 0.17
C GLU A 12 5.93 0.70 0.33
N ALA A 13 5.25 0.41 -0.78
CA ALA A 13 3.92 -0.19 -0.70
C ALA A 13 3.79 -1.34 -1.68
N SER A 14 2.95 -2.31 -1.35
CA SER A 14 2.66 -3.46 -2.20
C SER A 14 1.18 -3.79 -2.13
N ARG A 15 0.61 -4.14 -3.27
CA ARG A 15 -0.79 -4.53 -3.36
C ARG A 15 -0.96 -5.96 -2.82
N LEU A 16 -2.01 -6.18 -2.06
CA LEU A 16 -2.36 -7.48 -1.51
C LEU A 16 -2.91 -8.38 -2.61
N LEU A 17 -2.27 -9.55 -2.75
CA LEU A 17 -2.68 -10.60 -3.69
C LEU A 17 -3.57 -11.66 -3.03
N ALA A 18 -3.80 -11.54 -1.72
CA ALA A 18 -4.74 -12.34 -0.95
C ALA A 18 -5.18 -11.53 0.27
N PRO A 19 -6.35 -11.83 0.86
CA PRO A 19 -6.73 -11.27 2.15
C PRO A 19 -5.65 -11.57 3.18
N MET A 20 -5.23 -10.55 3.92
CA MET A 20 -4.22 -10.70 4.94
C MET A 20 -4.62 -9.97 6.21
N GLU A 21 -3.97 -10.36 7.29
CA GLU A 21 -4.13 -9.70 8.56
C GLU A 21 -2.76 -9.44 9.17
N ILE A 22 -2.55 -8.23 9.64
CA ILE A 22 -1.34 -7.84 10.36
C ILE A 22 -1.72 -7.36 11.76
N MET A 23 -0.83 -7.62 12.71
CA MET A 23 -0.91 -7.06 14.05
C MET A 23 -0.01 -5.83 14.07
N THR A 24 -0.59 -4.65 14.17
CA THR A 24 0.17 -3.45 14.53
C THR A 24 0.25 -3.34 16.05
N GLU A 25 1.14 -2.49 16.57
CA GLU A 25 1.36 -2.35 18.02
C GLU A 25 0.08 -1.99 18.79
N ASP A 26 -0.89 -1.38 18.11
CA ASP A 26 -2.12 -0.88 18.71
C ASP A 26 -3.34 -1.74 18.33
N ARG A 27 -3.38 -2.32 17.11
CA ARG A 27 -4.60 -2.94 16.55
C ARG A 27 -4.34 -4.06 15.53
N ARG A 28 -5.30 -4.97 15.43
CA ARG A 28 -5.40 -5.93 14.32
C ARG A 28 -5.95 -5.22 13.08
N MET A 29 -5.19 -5.21 11.98
CA MET A 29 -5.64 -4.68 10.70
C MET A 29 -5.87 -5.81 9.72
N VAL A 30 -7.04 -5.81 9.08
CA VAL A 30 -7.41 -6.77 8.04
C VAL A 30 -7.44 -6.04 6.71
N GLY A 31 -6.78 -6.61 5.70
CA GLY A 31 -6.80 -6.15 4.32
C GLY A 31 -7.38 -7.19 3.40
N GLU A 32 -8.10 -6.73 2.39
CA GLU A 32 -8.68 -7.58 1.36
C GLU A 32 -7.78 -7.67 0.12
N LEU A 33 -8.14 -8.58 -0.79
CA LEU A 33 -7.50 -8.66 -2.11
C LEU A 33 -7.60 -7.30 -2.81
N GLY A 34 -6.46 -6.75 -3.22
CA GLY A 34 -6.39 -5.47 -3.94
C GLY A 34 -6.13 -4.26 -3.05
N ASP A 35 -6.17 -4.40 -1.73
CA ASP A 35 -5.71 -3.36 -0.79
C ASP A 35 -4.19 -3.21 -0.82
N TRP A 36 -3.66 -2.25 -0.08
CA TRP A 36 -2.24 -1.90 -0.08
C TRP A 36 -1.62 -2.09 1.30
N LEU A 37 -0.54 -2.85 1.35
CA LEU A 37 0.37 -2.90 2.49
C LEU A 37 1.46 -1.86 2.31
N ILE A 38 1.52 -0.91 3.23
CA ILE A 38 2.53 0.13 3.30
C ILE A 38 3.54 -0.25 4.37
N THR A 39 4.83 -0.17 4.04
CA THR A 39 5.93 -0.36 4.97
C THR A 39 6.70 0.96 5.11
N GLY A 40 6.73 1.50 6.33
CA GLY A 40 7.51 2.67 6.73
C GLY A 40 8.99 2.35 6.92
N ASP A 41 9.82 3.37 7.04
CA ASP A 41 11.28 3.22 7.23
C ASP A 41 11.67 2.60 8.58
N ASN A 42 10.81 2.74 9.59
CA ASN A 42 10.94 2.13 10.91
C ASN A 42 10.46 0.67 10.96
N GLY A 43 10.01 0.12 9.84
CA GLY A 43 9.44 -1.24 9.76
C GLY A 43 7.96 -1.33 10.15
N GLU A 44 7.28 -0.21 10.41
CA GLU A 44 5.84 -0.19 10.63
C GLU A 44 5.10 -0.61 9.36
N GLN A 45 4.16 -1.53 9.51
CA GLN A 45 3.31 -2.00 8.44
C GLN A 45 1.88 -1.56 8.68
N ILE A 46 1.25 -0.96 7.66
CA ILE A 46 -0.12 -0.47 7.73
C ILE A 46 -0.86 -0.87 6.46
N ILE A 47 -2.09 -1.34 6.61
CA ILE A 47 -2.98 -1.66 5.49
C ILE A 47 -3.84 -0.44 5.17
N PHE A 48 -3.91 -0.08 3.89
CA PHE A 48 -4.84 0.91 3.34
C PHE A 48 -5.69 0.27 2.25
N ASN A 49 -6.94 0.70 2.14
CA ASN A 49 -7.75 0.29 1.00
C ASN A 49 -7.24 0.97 -0.30
N ASP A 50 -7.54 0.37 -1.45
CA ASP A 50 -7.11 0.88 -2.76
C ASP A 50 -7.51 2.33 -3.01
N LEU A 51 -8.72 2.71 -2.61
CA LEU A 51 -9.25 4.06 -2.79
C LEU A 51 -8.47 5.09 -1.97
N ALA A 52 -8.34 4.91 -0.64
CA ALA A 52 -7.62 5.87 0.19
C ALA A 52 -6.13 5.88 -0.13
N PHE A 53 -5.56 4.75 -0.56
CA PHE A 53 -4.18 4.71 -1.01
C PHE A 53 -3.96 5.62 -2.22
N ARG A 54 -4.79 5.49 -3.26
CA ARG A 54 -4.71 6.32 -4.48
C ARG A 54 -4.99 7.80 -4.23
N GLU A 55 -5.79 8.14 -3.22
CA GLU A 55 -6.05 9.54 -2.85
C GLU A 55 -4.91 10.16 -2.04
N LEU A 56 -4.16 9.37 -1.27
CA LEU A 56 -3.14 9.86 -0.34
C LEU A 56 -1.70 9.73 -0.85
N PHE A 57 -1.46 8.81 -1.78
CA PHE A 57 -0.13 8.45 -2.26
C PHE A 57 -0.01 8.67 -3.76
N GLU A 58 1.16 9.17 -4.16
CA GLU A 58 1.53 9.36 -5.55
C GLU A 58 2.71 8.42 -5.90
N PRO A 59 2.69 7.75 -7.06
CA PRO A 59 3.81 6.91 -7.49
C PRO A 59 5.05 7.77 -7.73
N VAL A 60 6.22 7.31 -7.29
CA VAL A 60 7.48 8.07 -7.48
C VAL A 60 8.18 7.76 -8.79
N ASP A 61 7.83 6.65 -9.43
CA ASP A 61 8.41 6.15 -10.68
C ASP A 61 7.36 5.43 -11.54
N ASP A 62 7.72 5.13 -12.80
CA ASP A 62 6.82 4.46 -13.75
C ASP A 62 6.46 3.03 -13.33
N GLU A 63 7.32 2.34 -12.58
CA GLU A 63 7.02 0.99 -12.07
C GLU A 63 5.93 1.05 -10.99
N ALA A 64 6.05 1.97 -10.04
CA ALA A 64 5.05 2.25 -9.01
C ALA A 64 3.73 2.72 -9.63
N LYS A 65 3.80 3.52 -10.70
CA LYS A 65 2.63 3.97 -11.44
C LYS A 65 1.92 2.79 -12.12
N ALA A 66 2.67 1.93 -12.81
CA ALA A 66 2.13 0.73 -13.44
C ALA A 66 1.49 -0.21 -12.41
N GLU A 67 2.10 -0.39 -11.24
CA GLU A 67 1.54 -1.18 -10.13
C GLU A 67 0.23 -0.56 -9.59
N MET A 68 0.15 0.76 -9.51
CA MET A 68 -1.06 1.46 -9.08
C MET A 68 -2.18 1.35 -10.11
N GLU A 69 -1.86 1.37 -11.41
CA GLU A 69 -2.78 1.27 -12.54
C GLU A 69 -3.21 -0.18 -12.86
N LYS A 70 -2.54 -1.20 -12.30
CA LYS A 70 -2.99 -2.59 -12.42
C LYS A 70 -4.36 -2.77 -11.79
N VAL A 71 -5.39 -2.84 -12.64
CA VAL A 71 -6.75 -3.18 -12.26
C VAL A 71 -6.80 -4.69 -12.01
N PRO A 72 -7.28 -5.16 -10.84
CA PRO A 72 -7.47 -6.59 -10.64
C PRO A 72 -8.48 -7.09 -11.67
N CYS A 73 -8.08 -8.08 -12.48
CA CYS A 73 -9.02 -8.81 -13.33
C CYS A 73 -10.11 -9.40 -12.43
N ARG A 74 -11.32 -8.87 -12.58
CA ARG A 74 -12.53 -9.26 -11.86
C ARG A 74 -13.04 -10.62 -12.33
#